data_AF-A0A915AQ99-F1
#
_entry.id   AF-A0A915AQ99-F1
#
_cell.length_a   1.000
_cell.length_b   1.000
_cell.length_c   1.000
_cell.angle_alpha   90.00
_cell.angle_beta   90.00
_cell.angle_gamma   90.00
#
_symmetry.space_group_name_H-M   'P 1'
#
loop_
_entity.id
_entity.type
_entity.pdbx_description
1 polymer ?
#
loop_
_entity_poly.entity_id
_entity_poly.type
_entity_poly.pdbx_seq_one_letter_code
_entity_poly.pdbx_strand_id
1 'polypeptide(L)'
;MMVSSRAFWSVLPKRYRSASCRAARSLSDVVIVGAARTPLGSFRSAFDKVPVAVLGAAAIKGALKNAKLKPSMVQEVFMGCVVPSGAGQAPARQAVLEAGQLFSFS
;
A
#
# COMPACT_ATOMS: atom_id res chain seq x y z
N MET A 1 -48.53 -3.17 -30.73
CA MET A 1 -47.84 -2.06 -30.05
C MET A 1 -47.16 -2.61 -28.80
N MET A 2 -45.98 -3.15 -29.03
CA MET A 2 -44.98 -3.75 -28.11
C MET A 2 -43.69 -3.36 -28.86
N VAL A 3 -42.65 -2.76 -28.29
CA VAL A 3 -41.68 -3.37 -27.36
C VAL A 3 -40.79 -2.26 -26.75
N SER A 4 -40.28 -2.53 -25.55
CA SER A 4 -38.86 -2.34 -25.19
C SER A 4 -38.36 -1.00 -24.62
N SER A 5 -38.75 -0.68 -23.39
CA SER A 5 -37.93 0.14 -22.49
C SER A 5 -36.81 -0.72 -21.87
N ARG A 6 -35.75 -1.01 -22.63
CA ARG A 6 -34.49 -1.64 -22.17
C ARG A 6 -33.23 -1.01 -22.79
N ALA A 7 -33.24 0.30 -23.06
CA ALA A 7 -32.13 0.97 -23.73
C ALA A 7 -31.61 2.21 -22.99
N PHE A 8 -31.73 2.25 -21.65
CA PHE A 8 -31.25 3.39 -20.85
C PHE A 8 -29.92 3.13 -20.12
N TRP A 9 -29.43 1.89 -20.10
CA TRP A 9 -28.23 1.50 -19.35
C TRP A 9 -26.99 1.21 -20.21
N SER A 10 -27.02 1.55 -21.51
CA SER A 10 -25.91 1.24 -22.44
C SER A 10 -24.93 2.39 -22.70
N VAL A 11 -25.11 3.57 -22.10
CA VAL A 11 -24.17 4.71 -22.29
C VAL A 11 -23.90 5.42 -20.96
N LEU A 12 -23.45 4.67 -19.96
CA LEU A 12 -22.64 5.26 -18.90
C LEU A 12 -21.19 4.90 -19.18
N PRO A 13 -20.32 5.87 -19.52
CA PRO A 13 -18.91 5.57 -19.46
C PRO A 13 -18.63 5.15 -18.01
N LYS A 14 -18.05 3.96 -17.82
CA LYS A 14 -17.28 3.66 -16.60
C LYS A 14 -16.04 4.57 -16.59
N ARG A 15 -16.29 5.88 -16.53
CA ARG A 15 -15.31 6.88 -16.16
C ARG A 15 -15.10 6.64 -14.68
N TYR A 16 -13.98 6.00 -14.36
CA TYR A 16 -13.24 6.35 -13.15
C TYR A 16 -13.01 7.87 -13.23
N ARG A 17 -13.99 8.66 -12.77
CA ARG A 17 -13.78 10.06 -12.45
C ARG A 17 -12.85 10.01 -11.25
N SER A 18 -11.56 10.10 -11.52
CA SER A 18 -10.63 10.66 -10.55
C SER A 18 -11.29 11.93 -10.02
N ALA A 19 -11.55 11.95 -8.72
CA ALA A 19 -12.15 13.11 -8.08
C ALA A 19 -11.31 14.32 -8.48
N SER A 20 -11.96 15.22 -9.20
CA SER A 20 -11.41 16.47 -9.67
C SER A 20 -11.04 17.31 -8.46
N CYS A 21 -9.75 17.41 -8.17
CA CYS A 21 -9.21 18.68 -7.73
C CYS A 21 -8.28 19.18 -8.83
N ARG A 22 -8.80 20.09 -9.64
CA ARG A 22 -8.01 20.87 -10.60
C ARG A 22 -7.47 22.14 -9.93
N ALA A 23 -7.36 22.15 -8.60
CA ALA A 23 -6.92 23.30 -7.81
C ALA A 23 -5.61 22.94 -7.07
N ALA A 24 -4.62 23.81 -7.23
CA ALA A 24 -3.25 23.74 -6.72
C ALA A 24 -2.30 22.76 -7.44
N ARG A 25 -2.04 22.98 -8.74
CA ARG A 25 -0.89 22.37 -9.41
C ARG A 25 0.35 23.27 -9.26
N SER A 26 0.88 23.34 -8.04
CA SER A 26 2.22 23.89 -7.74
C SER A 26 2.58 23.71 -6.27
N LEU A 27 2.89 22.47 -5.88
CA LEU A 27 3.88 22.04 -4.89
C LEU A 27 4.03 20.54 -5.22
N SER A 28 5.12 20.15 -5.87
CA SER A 28 5.51 18.78 -6.27
C SER A 28 4.38 17.74 -6.30
N ASP A 29 3.80 17.45 -7.49
CA ASP A 29 2.72 16.44 -7.63
C ASP A 29 3.13 15.09 -6.98
N VAL A 30 2.51 14.72 -5.85
CA VAL A 30 2.73 13.43 -5.16
C VAL A 30 1.65 12.44 -5.57
N VAL A 31 2.06 11.26 -6.02
CA VAL A 31 1.15 10.20 -6.49
C VAL A 31 1.38 8.88 -5.76
N ILE A 32 0.29 8.16 -5.49
CA ILE A 32 0.35 6.81 -4.91
C ILE A 32 0.37 5.79 -6.05
N VAL A 33 1.51 5.10 -6.21
CA VAL A 33 1.74 4.16 -7.32
C VAL A 33 1.23 2.75 -7.02
N GLY A 34 1.14 2.38 -5.73
CA GLY A 34 0.66 1.08 -5.31
C GLY A 34 0.42 1.03 -3.80
N ALA A 35 -0.48 0.14 -3.39
CA ALA A 35 -0.79 -0.11 -1.98
C ALA A 35 -0.98 -1.61 -1.76
N ALA A 36 -0.60 -2.09 -0.58
CA ALA A 36 -0.88 -3.45 -0.13
C ALA A 36 -1.03 -3.46 1.39
N ARG A 37 -1.74 -4.46 1.90
CA ARG A 37 -1.94 -4.70 3.32
C ARG A 37 -1.83 -6.19 3.62
N THR A 38 -1.43 -6.53 4.83
CA THR A 38 -1.55 -7.89 5.35
C THR A 38 -3.01 -8.17 5.74
N PRO A 39 -3.45 -9.44 5.73
CA PRO A 39 -4.70 -9.83 6.36
C PRO A 39 -4.66 -9.51 7.86
N LEU A 40 -5.79 -9.04 8.38
CA LEU A 40 -5.96 -8.76 9.80
C LEU A 40 -6.39 -10.05 10.50
N GLY A 41 -5.67 -10.46 11.54
CA GLY A 41 -6.06 -11.57 12.40
C GLY A 41 -6.72 -11.07 13.68
N SER A 42 -7.53 -11.93 14.30
CA SER A 42 -8.01 -11.72 15.66
C SER A 42 -6.83 -11.82 16.64
N PHE A 43 -6.96 -11.12 17.77
CA PHE A 43 -5.95 -11.15 18.84
C PHE A 43 -5.65 -12.61 19.25
N ARG A 44 -4.36 -12.98 19.27
CA ARG A 44 -3.85 -14.32 19.59
C ARG A 44 -4.33 -15.47 18.68
N SER A 45 -4.59 -15.17 17.41
CA SER A 45 -4.94 -16.19 16.40
C SER A 45 -3.75 -16.53 15.49
N ALA A 46 -3.92 -16.49 14.17
CA ALA A 46 -2.95 -16.95 13.18
C ALA A 46 -1.60 -16.17 13.20
N PHE A 47 -1.58 -14.94 13.71
CA PHE A 47 -0.38 -14.09 13.73
C PHE A 47 0.27 -13.97 15.12
N ASP A 48 -0.13 -14.77 16.10
CA ASP A 48 0.38 -14.67 17.49
C ASP A 48 1.90 -14.92 17.58
N LYS A 49 2.42 -15.81 16.73
CA LYS A 49 3.84 -16.17 16.69
C LYS A 49 4.65 -15.38 15.66
N VAL A 50 4.00 -14.51 14.87
CA VAL A 50 4.67 -13.82 13.76
C VAL A 50 5.17 -12.45 14.26
N PRO A 51 6.48 -12.17 14.14
CA PRO A 51 7.02 -10.88 14.56
C PRO A 51 6.51 -9.74 13.67
N VAL A 52 6.34 -8.57 14.26
CA VAL A 52 5.79 -7.36 13.60
C VAL A 52 6.60 -6.97 12.36
N ALA A 53 7.93 -7.10 12.40
CA ALA A 53 8.80 -6.79 11.27
C ALA A 53 8.48 -7.63 10.02
N VAL A 54 8.15 -8.91 10.19
CA VAL A 54 7.82 -9.82 9.08
C VAL A 54 6.47 -9.45 8.45
N LEU A 55 5.48 -9.07 9.26
CA LEU A 55 4.20 -8.57 8.76
C LEU A 55 4.37 -7.27 7.97
N GLY A 56 5.19 -6.36 8.49
CA GLY A 56 5.55 -5.12 7.80
C GLY A 56 6.27 -5.39 6.47
N ALA A 57 7.24 -6.32 6.47
CA ALA A 57 7.97 -6.72 5.28
C ALA A 57 7.06 -7.30 4.20
N ALA A 58 6.08 -8.13 4.60
CA ALA A 58 5.10 -8.70 3.68
C ALA A 58 4.24 -7.60 3.02
N ALA A 59 3.81 -6.59 3.78
CA ALA A 59 3.08 -5.44 3.26
C ALA A 59 3.92 -4.63 2.25
N ILE A 60 5.19 -4.34 2.59
CA ILE A 60 6.12 -3.62 1.71
C ILE A 60 6.35 -4.39 0.41
N LYS A 61 6.65 -5.70 0.48
CA LYS A 61 6.82 -6.55 -0.71
C LYS A 61 5.58 -6.56 -1.59
N GLY A 62 4.38 -6.59 -0.99
CA GLY A 62 3.11 -6.51 -1.73
C GLY A 62 2.93 -5.17 -2.46
N ALA A 63 3.26 -4.06 -1.79
CA ALA A 63 3.11 -2.73 -2.37
C ALA A 63 4.06 -2.53 -3.57
N LEU A 64 5.30 -3.00 -3.47
CA LEU A 64 6.28 -2.97 -4.57
C LEU A 64 5.85 -3.82 -5.77
N LYS A 65 5.29 -5.01 -5.52
CA LYS A 65 4.75 -5.88 -6.57
C LYS A 65 3.62 -5.19 -7.33
N ASN A 66 2.72 -4.51 -6.62
CA ASN A 66 1.61 -3.77 -7.24
C ASN A 66 2.11 -2.55 -8.03
N ALA A 67 3.13 -1.86 -7.52
CA ALA A 67 3.75 -0.72 -8.19
C ALA A 67 4.68 -1.13 -9.37
N LYS A 68 5.06 -2.42 -9.48
CA LYS A 68 6.01 -2.95 -10.46
C LYS A 68 7.37 -2.21 -10.46
N LEU A 69 7.79 -1.75 -9.29
CA LEU A 69 9.06 -1.03 -9.11
C LEU A 69 10.16 -1.97 -8.60
N LYS A 70 11.40 -1.68 -8.99
CA LYS A 70 12.57 -2.34 -8.42
C LYS A 70 12.77 -1.84 -6.97
N PRO A 71 13.10 -2.72 -6.01
CA PRO A 71 13.31 -2.33 -4.62
C PRO A 71 14.43 -1.29 -4.44
N SER A 72 15.41 -1.24 -5.36
CA SER A 72 16.51 -0.27 -5.37
C SER A 72 16.10 1.17 -5.64
N MET A 73 14.89 1.43 -6.12
CA MET A 73 14.40 2.79 -6.37
C MET A 73 13.78 3.44 -5.12
N VAL A 74 13.61 2.69 -4.04
CA VAL A 74 13.06 3.20 -2.77
C VAL A 74 14.18 3.86 -1.98
N GLN A 75 14.05 5.16 -1.72
CA GLN A 75 15.02 5.93 -0.95
C GLN A 75 14.72 5.87 0.55
N GLU A 76 13.45 6.04 0.91
CA GLU A 76 13.01 6.15 2.31
C GLU A 76 11.77 5.31 2.56
N VAL A 77 11.67 4.78 3.79
CA VAL A 77 10.52 4.00 4.25
C VAL A 77 10.14 4.49 5.63
N PHE A 78 8.91 4.95 5.76
CA PHE A 78 8.30 5.32 7.04
C PHE A 78 7.26 4.25 7.41
N MET A 79 7.39 3.68 8.61
CA MET A 79 6.45 2.70 9.14
C MET A 79 6.02 3.12 10.55
N GLY A 80 4.70 3.21 10.76
CA GLY A 80 4.13 3.45 12.08
C GLY A 80 4.05 2.17 12.92
N CYS A 81 4.39 2.26 14.20
CA CYS A 81 4.20 1.19 15.19
C CYS A 81 3.78 1.81 16.52
N VAL A 82 2.64 1.39 17.06
CA VAL A 82 2.08 1.98 18.30
C VAL A 82 2.65 1.30 19.54
N VAL A 83 2.77 -0.03 19.52
CA VAL A 83 3.25 -0.83 20.65
C VAL A 83 4.55 -1.52 20.23
N PRO A 84 5.72 -0.94 20.52
CA PRO A 84 7.02 -1.50 20.11
C PRO A 84 7.52 -2.62 21.05
N SER A 85 6.75 -3.03 22.07
CA SER A 85 7.17 -4.06 23.00
C SER A 85 7.41 -5.39 22.26
N GLY A 86 8.65 -5.90 22.33
CA GLY A 86 9.06 -7.12 21.65
C GLY A 86 9.40 -6.97 20.15
N ALA A 87 9.28 -5.77 19.56
CA ALA A 87 9.62 -5.53 18.16
C ALA A 87 11.10 -5.15 17.93
N GLY A 88 11.90 -5.00 19.00
CA GLY A 88 13.31 -4.67 18.93
C GLY A 88 13.60 -3.22 18.48
N GLN A 89 14.87 -2.95 18.17
CA GLN A 89 15.31 -1.62 17.75
C GLN A 89 14.81 -1.29 16.34
N ALA A 90 14.20 -0.12 16.18
CA ALA A 90 13.74 0.43 14.90
C ALA A 90 12.91 -0.58 14.05
N PRO A 91 11.64 -0.83 14.40
CA PRO A 91 10.81 -1.83 13.71
C PRO A 91 10.64 -1.56 12.21
N ALA A 92 10.65 -0.28 11.80
CA ALA A 92 10.64 0.12 10.40
C ALA A 92 11.86 -0.42 9.63
N ARG A 93 13.06 -0.30 10.22
CA ARG A 93 14.31 -0.74 9.59
C ARG A 93 14.36 -2.26 9.48
N GLN A 94 13.93 -2.98 10.51
CA GLN A 94 13.85 -4.44 10.48
C GLN A 94 12.90 -4.92 9.36
N ALA A 95 11.73 -4.30 9.22
CA ALA A 95 10.80 -4.65 8.15
C ALA A 95 11.38 -4.44 6.74
N VAL A 96 12.20 -3.40 6.55
CA VAL A 96 12.88 -3.11 5.28
C VAL A 96 13.99 -4.14 5.00
N LEU A 97 14.78 -4.52 6.01
CA LEU A 97 15.80 -5.56 5.87
C LEU A 97 15.17 -6.90 5.51
N GLU A 98 14.10 -7.28 6.20
CA GLU A 98 13.27 -8.47 5.90
C GLU A 98 12.58 -8.36 4.52
N ALA A 99 12.32 -7.13 4.04
CA ALA A 99 11.80 -6.87 2.70
C ALA A 99 12.83 -7.13 1.58
N GLY A 100 14.12 -7.28 1.92
CA GLY A 100 15.23 -7.42 0.96
C GLY A 100 15.68 -6.08 0.39
N GLN A 101 15.44 -4.98 1.11
CA GLN A 101 15.84 -3.63 0.71
C GLN A 101 17.08 -3.20 1.49
N LEU A 102 18.08 -2.71 0.76
CA LEU A 102 19.30 -2.11 1.35
C LEU A 102 19.11 -0.60 1.41
N PHE A 103 19.16 -0.03 2.62
CA PHE A 103 19.24 1.42 2.79
C PHE A 103 20.63 1.90 2.35
N SER A 104 20.67 2.72 1.30
CA SER A 104 21.82 3.58 1.05
C SER A 104 21.54 4.91 1.75
N PHE A 105 22.16 5.14 2.90
CA PHE A 105 22.22 6.49 3.46
C PHE A 105 23.17 7.30 2.56
N SER A 106 22.62 8.23 1.79
CA SER A 106 23.39 9.27 1.13
C SER A 106 23.51 10.50 2.02
#